data_AF-A0A455XB53-F1
#
_entry.id   AF-A0A455XB53-F1
#
_cell.length_a   1.000
_cell.length_b   1.000
_cell.length_c   1.000
_cell.angle_alpha   90.00
_cell.angle_beta   90.00
_cell.angle_gamma   90.00
#
_symmetry.space_group_name_H-M   'P 1'
#
loop_
_entity.id
_entity.type
_entity.pdbx_description
1 polymer ?
#
loop_
_entity_poly.entity_id
_entity_poly.type
_entity_poly.pdbx_seq_one_letter_code
_entity_poly.pdbx_strand_id
1 'polypeptide(L)'
;MSSAIDPVIINLTVFVLAVVVGYHVVWNVTPALHTPLMAVTNAISGIIIVGAMLAAGPEQLDAGTVMGLVAVMLAAINVFGGFLVTQRMLSMFKKKNK
;
A
#
# COMPACT_ATOMS: atom_id res chain seq x y z
N MET A 1 -35.55 14.26 1.95
CA MET A 1 -34.75 13.17 1.36
C MET A 1 -33.34 13.69 1.20
N SER A 2 -32.38 13.15 1.96
CA SER A 2 -30.98 13.53 1.82
C SER A 2 -30.55 13.19 0.40
N SER A 3 -30.24 14.20 -0.40
CA SER A 3 -29.61 14.05 -1.71
C SER A 3 -28.24 13.43 -1.48
N ALA A 4 -28.16 12.10 -1.51
CA ALA A 4 -26.91 11.37 -1.39
C ALA A 4 -26.03 11.79 -2.56
N ILE A 5 -24.86 12.37 -2.24
CA ILE A 5 -23.83 12.70 -3.24
C ILE A 5 -23.37 11.38 -3.88
N ASP A 6 -23.24 11.36 -5.21
CA ASP A 6 -22.83 10.16 -5.94
C ASP A 6 -21.49 9.59 -5.42
N PRO A 7 -21.38 8.28 -5.14
CA PRO A 7 -20.15 7.67 -4.63
C PRO A 7 -18.94 7.90 -5.53
N VAL A 8 -19.14 8.04 -6.84
CA VAL A 8 -18.08 8.36 -7.81
C VAL A 8 -17.49 9.74 -7.53
N ILE A 9 -18.34 10.74 -7.25
CA ILE A 9 -17.90 12.11 -6.94
C ILE A 9 -17.10 12.11 -5.64
N ILE A 10 -17.56 11.37 -4.62
CA ILE A 10 -16.85 11.21 -3.35
C ILE A 10 -15.47 10.56 -3.58
N ASN A 11 -15.41 9.42 -4.26
CA ASN A 11 -14.17 8.69 -4.50
C ASN A 11 -13.18 9.49 -5.36
N LEU A 12 -13.67 10.22 -6.36
CA LEU A 12 -12.84 11.10 -7.19
C LEU A 12 -12.29 12.27 -6.37
N THR A 13 -13.11 12.86 -5.50
CA THR A 13 -12.66 13.93 -4.59
C THR A 13 -11.57 13.40 -3.65
N VAL A 14 -11.78 12.23 -3.04
CA VAL A 14 -10.78 11.57 -2.19
C VAL A 14 -9.49 11.28 -2.97
N PHE A 15 -9.60 10.76 -4.20
CA PHE A 15 -8.44 10.49 -5.04
C PHE A 15 -7.61 11.76 -5.32
N VAL A 16 -8.25 12.84 -5.75
CA VAL A 16 -7.55 14.11 -6.06
C VAL A 16 -6.89 14.68 -4.80
N LEU A 17 -7.60 14.69 -3.66
CA LEU A 17 -7.04 15.16 -2.39
C LEU A 17 -5.88 14.29 -1.92
N ALA A 18 -5.97 12.96 -2.08
CA ALA A 18 -4.89 12.04 -1.72
C ALA A 18 -3.62 12.28 -2.56
N VAL A 19 -3.74 12.63 -3.84
CA VAL A 19 -2.59 13.00 -4.70
C VAL A 19 -1.90 14.27 -4.16
N VAL A 20 -2.68 15.31 -3.81
CA VAL A 20 -2.15 16.56 -3.24
C VAL A 20 -1.42 16.31 -1.92
N VAL A 21 -2.01 15.48 -1.05
CA VAL A 21 -1.40 15.07 0.22
C VAL A 21 -0.11 14.29 -0.02
N GLY A 22 -0.14 13.29 -0.92
CA GLY A 22 1.04 12.47 -1.25
C GLY A 22 2.21 13.31 -1.76
N TYR A 23 1.94 14.29 -2.62
CA TYR A 23 2.94 15.25 -3.09
C TYR A 23 3.60 16.01 -1.92
N HIS A 24 2.80 16.60 -1.02
CA HIS A 24 3.33 17.36 0.12
C HIS A 24 4.08 16.49 1.13
N VAL A 25 3.69 15.22 1.29
CA VAL A 25 4.37 14.26 2.18
C VAL A 25 5.77 13.92 1.66
N VAL A 26 5.96 13.83 0.34
CA VAL A 26 7.23 13.42 -0.28
C VAL A 26 8.11 14.60 -0.67
N TRP A 27 7.60 15.83 -0.72
CA TRP A 27 8.37 16.97 -1.22
C TRP A 27 9.58 17.35 -0.34
N ASN A 28 9.51 17.13 0.97
CA ASN A 28 10.53 17.59 1.94
C ASN A 28 11.25 16.44 2.68
N VAL A 29 11.40 15.27 2.04
CA VAL A 29 12.24 14.18 2.58
C VAL A 29 13.73 14.56 2.52
N THR A 30 14.44 14.29 3.61
CA THR A 30 15.91 14.41 3.66
C THR A 30 16.56 13.54 2.56
N PRO A 31 17.56 14.03 1.80
CA PRO A 31 18.14 13.29 0.67
C PRO A 31 18.64 11.87 1.01
N ALA A 32 19.18 11.68 2.21
CA ALA A 32 19.65 10.37 2.69
C ALA A 32 18.54 9.32 2.85
N LEU A 33 17.27 9.74 2.89
CA LEU A 33 16.10 8.89 3.09
C LEU A 33 15.36 8.54 1.80
N HIS A 34 15.77 9.02 0.61
CA HIS A 34 15.08 8.66 -0.64
C HIS A 34 15.08 7.15 -0.91
N THR A 35 16.20 6.45 -0.65
CA THR A 35 16.27 4.99 -0.83
C THR A 35 15.39 4.24 0.18
N PRO A 36 15.43 4.54 1.49
CA PRO A 36 14.44 4.04 2.45
C PRO A 36 12.99 4.38 2.07
N LEU A 37 12.72 5.60 1.58
CA LEU A 37 11.39 6.04 1.18
C LEU A 37 10.87 5.21 0.02
N MET A 38 11.71 4.91 -0.99
CA MET A 38 11.35 4.02 -2.09
C MET A 38 10.95 2.63 -1.57
N ALA A 39 11.68 2.09 -0.60
CA ALA A 39 11.35 0.81 0.02
C ALA A 39 10.01 0.86 0.78
N VAL A 40 9.74 1.94 1.54
CA VAL A 40 8.46 2.16 2.23
C VAL A 40 7.31 2.22 1.23
N THR A 41 7.45 2.98 0.14
CA THR A 41 6.38 3.12 -0.87
C THR A 41 6.10 1.80 -1.59
N ASN A 42 7.12 0.95 -1.77
CA ASN A 42 6.92 -0.41 -2.26
C ASN A 42 6.13 -1.26 -1.25
N ALA A 43 6.48 -1.21 0.04
CA ALA A 43 5.73 -1.92 1.08
C ALA A 43 4.26 -1.47 1.19
N ILE A 44 4.00 -0.16 1.07
CA ILE A 44 2.64 0.41 1.09
C ILE A 44 1.83 -0.03 -0.14
N SER A 45 2.47 -0.21 -1.30
CA SER A 45 1.80 -0.72 -2.51
C SER A 45 1.16 -2.10 -2.31
N GLY A 46 1.59 -2.84 -1.29
CA GLY A 46 0.98 -4.09 -0.84
C GLY A 46 -0.50 -3.99 -0.42
N ILE A 47 -1.09 -2.79 -0.35
CA ILE A 47 -2.53 -2.58 -0.14
C ILE A 47 -3.42 -3.34 -1.14
N ILE A 48 -2.86 -3.72 -2.30
CA ILE A 48 -3.51 -4.62 -3.27
C ILE A 48 -4.00 -5.95 -2.64
N ILE A 49 -3.45 -6.35 -1.49
CA ILE A 49 -3.91 -7.52 -0.74
C ILE A 49 -5.40 -7.47 -0.41
N VAL A 50 -5.96 -6.27 -0.17
CA VAL A 50 -7.40 -6.10 0.11
C VAL A 50 -8.24 -6.55 -1.08
N GLY A 51 -7.86 -6.15 -2.29
CA GLY A 51 -8.53 -6.58 -3.51
C GLY A 51 -8.34 -8.08 -3.78
N ALA A 52 -7.14 -8.61 -3.52
CA ALA A 52 -6.86 -10.03 -3.67
C ALA A 52 -7.69 -10.89 -2.70
N MET A 53 -7.87 -10.46 -1.45
CA MET A 53 -8.73 -11.14 -0.47
C MET A 53 -10.19 -11.14 -0.89
N LEU A 54 -10.69 -10.04 -1.47
CA LEU A 54 -12.05 -9.99 -2.02
C LEU A 54 -12.22 -10.96 -3.21
N ALA A 55 -11.21 -11.08 -4.07
CA ALA A 55 -11.22 -12.00 -5.20
C ALA A 55 -11.10 -13.47 -4.77
N ALA A 56 -10.40 -13.76 -3.68
CA ALA A 56 -10.24 -15.11 -3.12
C ALA A 56 -11.38 -15.53 -2.19
N GLY A 57 -12.27 -14.60 -1.83
CA GLY A 57 -13.35 -14.80 -0.85
C GLY A 57 -14.54 -15.68 -1.27
N PRO A 58 -14.93 -15.80 -2.56
CA PRO A 58 -16.05 -16.65 -2.96
C PRO A 58 -15.84 -18.13 -2.59
N GLU A 59 -16.92 -18.82 -2.18
CA GLU A 59 -16.87 -20.25 -1.82
C GLU A 59 -16.69 -21.17 -3.04
N GLN A 60 -17.11 -20.74 -4.22
CA GLN A 60 -16.95 -21.49 -5.45
C GLN A 60 -15.50 -21.43 -5.93
N LEU A 61 -14.92 -22.60 -6.24
CA LEU A 61 -13.60 -22.70 -6.86
C LEU A 61 -13.70 -22.46 -8.36
N ASP A 62 -13.72 -21.19 -8.76
CA ASP A 62 -13.56 -20.77 -10.15
C ASP A 62 -12.13 -20.26 -10.44
N ALA A 63 -11.86 -19.91 -11.69
CA ALA A 63 -10.56 -19.38 -12.09
C ALA A 63 -10.22 -18.06 -11.36
N GLY A 64 -11.21 -17.24 -11.02
CA GLY A 64 -11.07 -15.99 -10.29
C GLY A 64 -10.62 -16.22 -8.85
N THR A 65 -11.23 -17.18 -8.15
CA THR A 65 -10.87 -17.56 -6.77
C THR A 65 -9.44 -18.09 -6.71
N VAL A 66 -9.04 -18.94 -7.67
CA VAL A 66 -7.66 -19.45 -7.76
C VAL A 66 -6.66 -18.32 -8.03
N MET A 67 -6.97 -17.42 -8.96
CA MET A 67 -6.13 -16.24 -9.22
C MET A 67 -6.07 -15.30 -8.02
N GLY A 68 -7.18 -15.14 -7.29
CA GLY A 68 -7.25 -14.38 -6.04
C GLY A 68 -6.32 -14.96 -4.97
N LEU A 69 -6.31 -16.29 -4.79
CA LEU A 69 -5.42 -16.97 -3.85
C LEU A 69 -3.94 -16.73 -4.19
N VAL A 70 -3.57 -16.83 -5.46
CA VAL A 70 -2.21 -16.52 -5.95
C VAL A 70 -1.89 -15.03 -5.73
N ALA A 71 -2.83 -14.13 -6.01
CA ALA A 71 -2.67 -12.71 -5.77
C ALA A 71 -2.46 -12.39 -4.29
N VAL A 72 -3.16 -13.07 -3.36
CA VAL A 72 -2.96 -12.93 -1.91
C VAL A 72 -1.55 -13.36 -1.51
N MET A 73 -1.07 -14.50 -2.02
CA MET A 73 0.30 -14.98 -1.78
C MET A 73 1.35 -13.95 -2.24
N LEU A 74 1.21 -13.44 -3.47
CA LEU A 74 2.15 -12.45 -4.03
C LEU A 74 2.09 -11.11 -3.29
N ALA A 75 0.89 -10.65 -2.95
CA ALA A 75 0.70 -9.43 -2.17
C ALA A 75 1.30 -9.56 -0.76
N ALA A 76 1.14 -10.72 -0.11
CA ALA A 76 1.77 -11.00 1.18
C ALA A 76 3.30 -10.91 1.09
N ILE A 77 3.92 -11.51 0.07
CA ILE A 77 5.38 -11.40 -0.15
C ILE A 77 5.82 -9.93 -0.28
N ASN A 78 5.07 -9.12 -1.02
CA ASN A 78 5.34 -7.69 -1.17
C ASN A 78 5.25 -6.95 0.19
N VAL A 79 4.19 -7.18 0.96
CA VAL A 79 3.98 -6.56 2.28
C VAL A 79 5.10 -6.96 3.25
N PHE A 80 5.29 -8.26 3.48
CA PHE A 80 6.26 -8.76 4.46
C PHE A 80 7.69 -8.41 4.04
N GLY A 81 8.05 -8.64 2.78
CA GLY A 81 9.38 -8.32 2.26
C GLY A 81 9.66 -6.82 2.29
N GLY A 82 8.69 -6.01 1.84
CA GLY A 82 8.79 -4.55 1.80
C GLY A 82 9.01 -3.95 3.18
N PHE A 83 8.19 -4.32 4.17
CA PHE A 83 8.33 -3.78 5.53
C PHE A 83 9.59 -4.27 6.24
N LEU A 84 9.99 -5.54 6.05
CA LEU A 84 11.21 -6.09 6.65
C LEU A 84 12.47 -5.39 6.12
N VAL A 85 12.57 -5.21 4.80
CA VAL A 85 13.72 -4.51 4.18
C VAL A 85 13.74 -3.04 4.61
N THR A 86 12.58 -2.38 4.62
CA THR A 86 12.44 -1.00 5.10
C THR A 86 12.93 -0.85 6.54
N GLN A 87 12.52 -1.75 7.43
CA GLN A 87 12.96 -1.74 8.83
C GLN A 87 14.49 -1.87 8.94
N ARG A 88 15.09 -2.78 8.16
CA ARG A 88 16.56 -2.93 8.11
C ARG A 88 17.23 -1.64 7.64
N MET A 89 16.72 -1.01 6.59
CA MET A 89 17.24 0.26 6.09
C MET A 89 17.16 1.37 7.13
N LEU A 90 16.00 1.55 7.77
CA LEU A 90 15.82 2.59 8.79
C LEU A 90 16.63 2.31 10.07
N SER A 91 16.89 1.05 10.38
CA SER A 91 17.72 0.68 11.54
C SER A 91 19.17 1.16 11.42
N MET A 92 19.69 1.33 10.20
CA MET A 92 21.03 1.85 9.95
C MET A 92 21.19 3.34 10.32
N PHE A 93 20.08 4.08 10.42
CA PHE A 93 20.07 5.49 10.84
C PHE A 93 19.90 5.66 12.36
N LYS A 94 19.59 4.59 13.08
CA LYS A 94 19.49 4.64 14.54
C LYS A 94 20.91 4.66 15.13
N LYS A 95 21.18 5.65 15.99
CA LYS A 95 22.40 5.63 16.82
C LYS A 95 22.42 4.34 17.63
N LYS A 96 23.49 3.56 17.52
CA LYS A 96 23.71 2.39 18.36
C LYS A 96 23.84 2.89 19.79
N ASN A 97 22.83 2.66 20.63
CA ASN A 97 22.99 2.85 22.06
C ASN A 97 24.12 1.90 22.49
N LYS A 98 25.11 2.44 23.20
CA LYS A 98 26.17 1.66 23.84
C LYS A 98 25.56 0.70 24.85
#